data_AF-A0A4S4KG31-F1
#
_entry.id   AF-A0A4S4KG31-F1
#
_cell.length_a   1.000
_cell.length_b   1.000
_cell.length_c   1.000
_cell.angle_alpha   90.00
_cell.angle_beta   90.00
_cell.angle_gamma   90.00
#
_symmetry.space_group_name_H-M   'P 1'
#
loop_
_entity.id
_entity.type
_entity.pdbx_description
1 polymer ?
#
loop_
_entity_poly.entity_id
_entity_poly.type
_entity_poly.pdbx_seq_one_letter_code
_entity_poly.pdbx_strand_id
1 'polypeptide(L)'
;MGLWADQLLHGAIAAVSSHTQIYLGLFIFTIVTFVPWMILGRHAVRRENKWMMSIFIFLTAFYIVSWSIMFYSEVYRWTWVQWPFFACLTICAFIVLVAGGVLAAICWFNFTKGLAHYQLVRVALTYPAIDNHAHPLLKAEHRDAFDFEGLVSEASGPSLTEDAIHTLACYRATQQLGKLYRLTGESTWEAVKQARKAADYDALCRACMEPTRIQCILIDDGLGGSSEYAEDYKWHDRYTSSPTKRIVRVEILAEGILKTIFDSQLSTGSINPYYAWIEFLASFSRALEESAADPEVVGFKSIACYRTGLNVVPDVNDEDGNRVEQCVTVVMLRYEVTRTLRLADKALNDYIVNSTMRVAGKCGKPVQFHTGLGDSDITLSLSSPSVMQPLIKAYPSTKIVLLHSSYPFTREAGYLTAVYPNVFLDFGEIFPFLSAEGQAGVVKQVLELCPTNKIMWSTDGHWWPESYYLGTLQARETLWKVLAETVHRQEMTEAQAIGVVKRAMFDNANRVYGLNLEPRWHPE
;
A
#
# COMPACT_ATOMS: atom_id res chain seq x y z
N MET A 1 -42.98 -3.44 27.57
CA MET A 1 -42.92 -4.92 27.62
C MET A 1 -43.01 -5.45 29.05
N GLY A 2 -41.96 -5.35 29.87
CA GLY A 2 -41.95 -5.93 31.23
C GLY A 2 -43.07 -5.43 32.16
N LEU A 3 -43.33 -4.12 32.17
CA LEU A 3 -44.41 -3.51 32.99
C LEU A 3 -45.82 -4.03 32.64
N TRP A 4 -46.07 -4.34 31.37
CA TRP A 4 -47.36 -4.87 30.93
C TRP A 4 -47.49 -6.37 31.21
N ALA A 5 -46.41 -7.14 31.04
CA ALA A 5 -46.37 -8.56 31.40
C ALA A 5 -46.58 -8.77 32.91
N ASP A 6 -46.01 -7.89 33.75
CA ASP A 6 -46.21 -7.93 35.20
C ASP A 6 -47.66 -7.63 35.60
N GLN A 7 -48.30 -6.63 35.00
CA GLN A 7 -49.73 -6.35 35.20
C GLN A 7 -50.64 -7.51 34.76
N LEU A 8 -50.28 -8.21 33.67
CA LEU A 8 -51.03 -9.36 33.15
C LEU A 8 -50.88 -10.62 34.01
N LEU A 9 -49.76 -10.79 34.71
CA LEU A 9 -49.45 -12.00 35.47
C LEU A 9 -49.69 -11.84 36.98
N HIS A 10 -49.41 -10.67 37.53
CA HIS A 10 -49.42 -10.42 38.98
C HIS A 10 -50.34 -9.26 39.39
N GLY A 11 -50.86 -8.48 38.43
CA GLY A 11 -51.77 -7.36 38.70
C GLY A 11 -53.23 -7.80 38.88
N ALA A 12 -54.04 -6.93 39.52
CA ALA A 12 -55.50 -7.11 39.66
C ALA A 12 -56.23 -7.25 38.30
N ILE A 13 -55.56 -6.78 37.25
CA ILE A 13 -55.92 -6.85 35.84
C ILE A 13 -55.99 -8.31 35.31
N ALA A 14 -55.19 -9.23 35.85
CA ALA A 14 -55.15 -10.62 35.40
C ALA A 14 -56.52 -11.32 35.51
N ALA A 15 -57.34 -10.91 36.50
CA ALA A 15 -58.67 -11.47 36.75
C ALA A 15 -59.74 -11.05 35.72
N VAL A 16 -59.46 -10.03 34.90
CA VAL A 16 -60.44 -9.42 33.96
C VAL A 16 -60.03 -9.65 32.50
N SER A 17 -58.81 -10.15 32.25
CA SER A 17 -58.29 -10.40 30.90
C SER A 17 -58.86 -11.69 30.30
N SER A 18 -59.63 -11.58 29.21
CA SER A 18 -60.26 -12.73 28.52
C SER A 18 -59.30 -13.54 27.62
N HIS A 19 -58.11 -13.02 27.32
CA HIS A 19 -57.19 -13.59 26.31
C HIS A 19 -55.73 -13.69 26.78
N THR A 20 -55.51 -13.81 28.10
CA THR A 20 -54.18 -13.83 28.74
C THR A 20 -53.18 -14.80 28.10
N GLN A 21 -53.61 -16.00 27.68
CA GLN A 21 -52.74 -16.98 27.02
C GLN A 21 -52.23 -16.51 25.65
N ILE A 22 -53.07 -15.81 24.88
CA ILE A 22 -52.70 -15.26 23.57
C ILE A 22 -51.68 -14.14 23.75
N TYR A 23 -51.90 -13.26 24.74
CA TYR A 23 -50.95 -12.18 25.07
C TYR A 23 -49.60 -12.72 25.54
N LEU A 24 -49.60 -13.75 26.39
CA LEU A 24 -48.37 -14.44 26.82
C LEU A 24 -47.61 -15.06 25.65
N GLY A 25 -48.31 -15.74 24.74
CA GLY A 25 -47.69 -16.29 23.52
C GLY A 25 -47.02 -15.21 22.66
N LEU A 26 -47.70 -14.07 22.47
CA LEU A 26 -47.16 -12.92 21.74
C LEU A 26 -45.89 -12.35 22.41
N PHE A 27 -45.90 -12.27 23.73
CA PHE A 27 -44.78 -11.79 24.53
C PHE A 27 -43.57 -12.70 24.43
N ILE A 28 -43.76 -14.00 24.65
CA ILE A 28 -42.70 -15.00 24.56
C ILE A 28 -42.10 -14.99 23.16
N PHE A 29 -42.94 -14.97 22.12
CA PHE A 29 -42.49 -14.86 20.74
C PHE A 29 -41.62 -13.61 20.57
N THR A 30 -42.12 -12.42 20.94
CA THR A 30 -41.40 -11.17 20.77
C THR A 30 -40.04 -11.20 21.47
N ILE A 31 -39.96 -11.72 22.69
CA ILE A 31 -38.69 -11.83 23.44
C ILE A 31 -37.70 -12.76 22.72
N VAL A 32 -38.17 -13.94 22.31
CA VAL A 32 -37.35 -14.96 21.64
C VAL A 32 -36.83 -14.44 20.29
N THR A 33 -37.66 -13.73 19.54
CA THR A 33 -37.30 -13.27 18.19
C THR A 33 -36.66 -11.88 18.15
N PHE A 34 -36.65 -11.12 19.25
CA PHE A 34 -36.10 -9.75 19.26
C PHE A 34 -34.60 -9.70 18.96
N VAL A 35 -33.80 -10.53 19.64
CA VAL A 35 -32.34 -10.57 19.42
C VAL A 35 -31.99 -11.04 17.99
N PRO A 36 -32.57 -12.15 17.49
CA PRO A 36 -32.42 -12.53 16.08
C PRO A 36 -32.82 -11.42 15.10
N TRP A 37 -33.94 -10.74 15.35
CA TRP A 37 -34.43 -9.63 14.51
C TRP A 37 -33.41 -8.48 14.42
N MET A 38 -32.81 -8.06 15.54
CA MET A 38 -31.77 -7.01 15.54
C MET A 38 -30.52 -7.43 14.74
N ILE A 39 -30.09 -8.69 14.89
CA ILE A 39 -28.91 -9.21 14.17
C ILE A 39 -29.19 -9.33 12.67
N LEU A 40 -30.39 -9.79 12.31
CA LEU A 40 -30.83 -9.98 10.92
C LEU A 40 -30.81 -8.67 10.14
N GLY A 41 -31.38 -7.58 10.68
CA GLY A 41 -31.42 -6.29 9.97
C GLY A 41 -30.03 -5.78 9.58
N ARG A 42 -29.09 -5.81 10.54
CA ARG A 42 -27.70 -5.38 10.31
C ARG A 42 -26.99 -6.23 9.25
N HIS A 43 -27.14 -7.56 9.31
CA HIS A 43 -26.50 -8.47 8.36
C HIS A 43 -27.13 -8.39 6.97
N ALA A 44 -28.46 -8.31 6.91
CA ALA A 44 -29.21 -8.21 5.67
C ALA A 44 -28.82 -6.98 4.86
N VAL A 45 -28.73 -5.81 5.51
CA VAL A 45 -28.27 -4.57 4.86
C VAL A 45 -26.82 -4.68 4.41
N ARG A 46 -25.91 -5.11 5.28
CA ARG A 46 -24.46 -5.15 4.98
C ARG A 46 -24.08 -6.11 3.86
N ARG A 47 -24.85 -7.18 3.69
CA ARG A 47 -24.62 -8.21 2.66
C ARG A 47 -25.60 -8.10 1.48
N GLU A 48 -26.46 -7.08 1.47
CA GLU A 48 -27.55 -6.94 0.50
C GLU A 48 -28.37 -8.25 0.32
N ASN A 49 -28.53 -9.03 1.40
CA ASN A 49 -29.15 -10.34 1.33
C ASN A 49 -30.68 -10.21 1.38
N LYS A 50 -31.33 -10.35 0.22
CA LYS A 50 -32.79 -10.29 0.09
C LYS A 50 -33.49 -11.30 0.98
N TRP A 51 -33.01 -12.54 1.11
CA TRP A 51 -33.68 -13.53 1.95
C TRP A 51 -33.68 -13.12 3.44
N MET A 52 -32.54 -12.71 3.97
CA MET A 52 -32.44 -12.23 5.37
C MET A 52 -33.26 -10.95 5.60
N MET A 53 -33.27 -10.03 4.62
CA MET A 53 -34.11 -8.83 4.69
C MET A 53 -35.60 -9.19 4.68
N SER A 54 -35.97 -10.31 4.06
CA SER A 54 -37.38 -10.71 3.92
C SER A 54 -37.92 -11.13 5.26
N ILE A 55 -37.13 -11.95 5.97
CA ILE A 55 -37.40 -12.37 7.33
C ILE A 55 -37.44 -11.15 8.26
N PHE A 56 -36.49 -10.21 8.11
CA PHE A 56 -36.49 -8.98 8.90
C PHE A 56 -37.76 -8.14 8.69
N ILE A 57 -38.15 -7.89 7.43
CA ILE A 57 -39.37 -7.13 7.09
C ILE A 57 -40.61 -7.87 7.61
N PHE A 58 -40.68 -9.19 7.43
CA PHE A 58 -41.78 -10.02 7.93
C PHE A 58 -41.93 -9.91 9.46
N LEU A 59 -40.84 -10.09 10.21
CA LEU A 59 -40.85 -9.95 11.67
C LEU A 59 -41.21 -8.53 12.10
N THR A 60 -40.72 -7.51 11.39
CA THR A 60 -41.06 -6.11 11.66
C THR A 60 -42.55 -5.86 11.45
N ALA A 61 -43.11 -6.31 10.34
CA ALA A 61 -44.53 -6.21 10.04
C ALA A 61 -45.38 -6.98 11.07
N PHE A 62 -44.93 -8.19 11.46
CA PHE A 62 -45.57 -8.98 12.50
C PHE A 62 -45.60 -8.23 13.83
N TYR A 63 -44.50 -7.60 14.25
CA TYR A 63 -44.49 -6.78 15.46
C TYR A 63 -45.44 -5.58 15.35
N ILE A 64 -45.41 -4.83 14.24
CA ILE A 64 -46.31 -3.68 14.04
C ILE A 64 -47.77 -4.13 14.18
N VAL A 65 -48.17 -5.18 13.47
CA VAL A 65 -49.55 -5.68 13.48
C VAL A 65 -49.92 -6.21 14.87
N SER A 66 -49.09 -7.07 15.44
CA SER A 66 -49.33 -7.71 16.74
C SER A 66 -49.50 -6.69 17.86
N TRP A 67 -48.61 -5.71 17.93
CA TRP A 67 -48.68 -4.65 18.92
C TRP A 67 -49.79 -3.63 18.64
N SER A 68 -50.23 -3.48 17.38
CA SER A 68 -51.36 -2.60 17.05
C SER A 68 -52.68 -3.23 17.47
N ILE A 69 -52.81 -4.55 17.28
CA ILE A 69 -53.98 -5.31 17.73
C ILE A 69 -54.15 -5.23 19.25
N MET A 70 -53.07 -4.97 20.00
CA MET A 70 -53.16 -4.86 21.46
C MET A 70 -54.11 -3.75 21.93
N PHE A 71 -54.34 -2.71 21.12
CA PHE A 71 -55.32 -1.67 21.42
C PHE A 71 -56.78 -2.14 21.36
N TYR A 72 -57.08 -3.35 20.86
CA TYR A 72 -58.41 -3.95 21.04
C TYR A 72 -58.66 -4.41 22.48
N SER A 73 -57.61 -4.71 23.24
CA SER A 73 -57.74 -5.09 24.64
C SER A 73 -58.17 -3.88 25.47
N GLU A 74 -59.31 -3.99 26.16
CA GLU A 74 -59.79 -2.94 27.08
C GLU A 74 -58.75 -2.67 28.17
N VAL A 75 -58.15 -3.74 28.67
CA VAL A 75 -57.12 -3.68 29.70
C VAL A 75 -55.88 -2.94 29.19
N TYR A 76 -55.42 -3.25 27.98
CA TYR A 76 -54.26 -2.57 27.40
C TYR A 76 -54.52 -1.07 27.20
N ARG A 77 -55.71 -0.72 26.69
CA ARG A 77 -56.13 0.69 26.56
C ARG A 77 -56.22 1.39 27.91
N TRP A 78 -56.70 0.71 28.93
CA TRP A 78 -56.78 1.28 30.28
C TRP A 78 -55.37 1.57 30.82
N THR A 79 -54.45 0.61 30.75
CA THR A 79 -53.04 0.84 31.16
C THR A 79 -52.38 1.93 30.34
N TRP A 80 -52.67 1.99 29.04
CA TRP A 80 -52.21 3.05 28.16
C TRP A 80 -52.61 4.45 28.64
N VAL A 81 -53.89 4.64 28.95
CA VAL A 81 -54.43 5.95 29.37
C VAL A 81 -53.95 6.31 30.77
N GLN A 82 -53.89 5.35 31.69
CA GLN A 82 -53.56 5.61 33.08
C GLN A 82 -52.07 5.84 33.32
N TRP A 83 -51.19 5.28 32.48
CA TRP A 83 -49.75 5.28 32.72
C TRP A 83 -49.01 6.02 31.57
N PRO A 84 -48.86 7.36 31.67
CA PRO A 84 -48.24 8.17 30.62
C PRO A 84 -46.85 7.70 30.19
N PHE A 85 -46.02 7.24 31.13
CA PHE A 85 -44.69 6.71 30.83
C PHE A 85 -44.73 5.49 29.90
N PHE A 86 -45.65 4.56 30.15
CA PHE A 86 -45.85 3.37 29.32
C PHE A 86 -46.35 3.75 27.92
N ALA A 87 -47.28 4.71 27.85
CA ALA A 87 -47.77 5.26 26.59
C ALA A 87 -46.65 5.89 25.76
N CYS A 88 -45.87 6.81 26.35
CA CYS A 88 -44.76 7.47 25.66
C CYS A 88 -43.73 6.47 25.13
N LEU A 89 -43.26 5.53 25.96
CA LEU A 89 -42.29 4.51 25.54
C LEU A 89 -42.79 3.69 24.36
N THR A 90 -44.06 3.31 24.37
CA THR A 90 -44.61 2.48 23.31
C THR A 90 -44.85 3.29 22.04
N ILE A 91 -45.25 4.57 22.12
CA ILE A 91 -45.31 5.47 20.96
C ILE A 91 -43.93 5.58 20.32
N CYS A 92 -42.90 5.87 21.11
CA CYS A 92 -41.52 5.95 20.60
C CYS A 92 -41.08 4.63 19.96
N ALA A 93 -41.36 3.49 20.59
CA ALA A 93 -41.04 2.18 20.05
C ALA A 93 -41.77 1.92 18.71
N PHE A 94 -43.04 2.28 18.59
CA PHE A 94 -43.80 2.17 17.35
C PHE A 94 -43.23 3.04 16.23
N ILE A 95 -42.87 4.29 16.54
CA ILE A 95 -42.26 5.20 15.56
C ILE A 95 -40.97 4.60 15.02
N VAL A 96 -40.08 4.12 15.89
CA VAL A 96 -38.81 3.49 15.49
C VAL A 96 -39.06 2.21 14.68
N LEU A 97 -40.03 1.40 15.09
CA LEU A 97 -40.37 0.14 14.41
C LEU A 97 -40.92 0.38 12.99
N VAL A 98 -41.85 1.33 12.85
CA VAL A 98 -42.41 1.71 11.54
C VAL A 98 -41.34 2.34 10.66
N ALA A 99 -40.56 3.29 11.19
CA ALA A 99 -39.45 3.90 10.46
C ALA A 99 -38.41 2.86 10.00
N GLY A 100 -38.05 1.92 10.89
CA GLY A 100 -37.16 0.80 10.58
C GLY A 100 -37.71 -0.12 9.49
N GLY A 101 -39.02 -0.41 9.51
CA GLY A 101 -39.70 -1.18 8.46
C GLY A 101 -39.70 -0.47 7.10
N VAL A 102 -39.99 0.84 7.09
CA VAL A 102 -39.94 1.67 5.86
C VAL A 102 -38.52 1.71 5.30
N LEU A 103 -37.52 1.98 6.13
CA LEU A 103 -36.11 1.96 5.72
C LEU A 103 -35.68 0.60 5.18
N ALA A 104 -36.09 -0.49 5.83
CA ALA A 104 -35.81 -1.85 5.36
C ALA A 104 -36.41 -2.14 3.99
N ALA A 105 -37.64 -1.68 3.73
CA ALA A 105 -38.26 -1.77 2.40
C ALA A 105 -37.49 -0.93 1.37
N ILE A 106 -37.12 0.31 1.70
CA ILE A 106 -36.28 1.15 0.84
C ILE A 106 -34.95 0.46 0.53
N CYS A 107 -34.28 -0.12 1.53
CA CYS A 107 -33.06 -0.90 1.35
C CYS A 107 -33.29 -2.09 0.41
N TRP A 108 -34.35 -2.88 0.60
CA TRP A 108 -34.68 -4.01 -0.26
C TRP A 108 -34.75 -3.62 -1.75
N PHE A 109 -35.42 -2.51 -2.05
CA PHE A 109 -35.56 -2.01 -3.43
C PHE A 109 -34.28 -1.39 -4.00
N ASN A 110 -33.29 -1.11 -3.16
CA ASN A 110 -32.01 -0.51 -3.53
C ASN A 110 -30.80 -1.43 -3.35
N PHE A 111 -31.00 -2.65 -2.86
CA PHE A 111 -29.98 -3.70 -2.95
C PHE A 111 -29.52 -3.85 -4.40
N THR A 112 -28.22 -4.10 -4.57
CA THR A 112 -27.47 -4.13 -5.83
C THR A 112 -27.29 -2.79 -6.53
N LYS A 113 -27.65 -1.65 -5.91
CA LYS A 113 -27.50 -0.31 -6.51
C LYS A 113 -26.34 0.52 -5.97
N GLY A 114 -25.46 -0.03 -5.13
CA GLY A 114 -24.22 0.69 -4.79
C GLY A 114 -23.48 0.32 -3.51
N LEU A 115 -23.99 -0.54 -2.61
CA LEU A 115 -23.25 -0.84 -1.37
C LEU A 115 -21.91 -1.53 -1.66
N ALA A 116 -21.90 -2.46 -2.60
CA ALA A 116 -20.69 -3.18 -2.99
C ALA A 116 -19.64 -2.24 -3.62
N HIS A 117 -20.09 -1.32 -4.48
CA HIS A 117 -19.25 -0.24 -5.01
C HIS A 117 -18.69 0.66 -3.90
N TYR A 118 -19.54 1.08 -2.95
CA TYR A 118 -19.10 1.87 -1.79
C TYR A 118 -18.05 1.13 -0.95
N GLN A 119 -18.21 -0.18 -0.74
CA GLN A 119 -17.21 -0.99 -0.04
C GLN A 119 -15.88 -1.04 -0.77
N LEU A 120 -15.89 -1.21 -2.10
CA LEU A 120 -14.68 -1.18 -2.92
C LEU A 120 -13.98 0.19 -2.83
N VAL A 121 -14.72 1.29 -3.01
CA VAL A 121 -14.21 2.67 -2.85
C VAL A 121 -13.56 2.81 -1.47
N ARG A 122 -14.29 2.44 -0.42
CA ARG A 122 -13.80 2.57 0.95
C ARG A 122 -12.52 1.77 1.15
N VAL A 123 -12.47 0.50 0.77
CA VAL A 123 -11.26 -0.32 0.97
C VAL A 123 -10.08 0.24 0.15
N ALA A 124 -10.27 0.59 -1.13
CA ALA A 124 -9.21 1.16 -1.96
C ALA A 124 -8.61 2.45 -1.37
N LEU A 125 -9.46 3.35 -0.87
CA LEU A 125 -9.02 4.64 -0.38
C LEU A 125 -8.56 4.63 1.09
N THR A 126 -8.95 3.63 1.89
CA THR A 126 -8.76 3.68 3.36
C THR A 126 -8.01 2.50 3.97
N TYR A 127 -7.89 1.37 3.28
CA TYR A 127 -7.19 0.20 3.82
C TYR A 127 -5.71 0.52 4.02
N PRO A 128 -5.10 0.11 5.15
CA PRO A 128 -3.69 0.38 5.42
C PRO A 128 -2.82 -0.19 4.31
N ALA A 129 -1.68 0.46 4.06
CA ALA A 129 -0.71 0.01 3.07
C ALA A 129 0.64 -0.33 3.71
N ILE A 130 1.37 -1.26 3.10
CA ILE A 130 2.80 -1.39 3.26
C ILE A 130 3.42 -0.80 2.01
N ASP A 131 4.15 0.28 2.20
CA ASP A 131 4.94 0.88 1.12
C ASP A 131 6.21 0.06 0.96
N ASN A 132 6.24 -0.82 -0.04
CA ASN A 132 7.29 -1.83 -0.13
C ASN A 132 8.64 -1.31 -0.66
N HIS A 133 8.73 -0.05 -1.08
CA HIS A 133 9.97 0.59 -1.50
C HIS A 133 9.83 2.12 -1.47
N ALA A 134 10.61 2.77 -0.64
CA ALA A 134 10.70 4.23 -0.62
C ALA A 134 12.07 4.67 -0.10
N HIS A 135 12.28 5.98 -0.03
CA HIS A 135 13.52 6.60 0.41
C HIS A 135 13.28 7.66 1.48
N PRO A 136 14.32 7.99 2.27
CA PRO A 136 14.18 8.98 3.32
C PRO A 136 13.78 10.39 2.83
N LEU A 137 13.02 11.10 3.66
CA LEU A 137 12.71 12.52 3.51
C LEU A 137 13.93 13.38 3.85
N LEU A 138 14.04 14.54 3.20
CA LEU A 138 15.09 15.52 3.48
C LEU A 138 15.03 16.00 4.94
N LYS A 139 16.19 16.37 5.50
CA LYS A 139 16.22 17.16 6.73
C LYS A 139 15.62 18.54 6.46
N ALA A 140 15.03 19.15 7.49
CA ALA A 140 14.40 20.47 7.36
C ALA A 140 15.35 21.54 6.78
N GLU A 141 16.64 21.51 7.15
CA GLU A 141 17.69 22.41 6.64
C GLU A 141 18.06 22.18 5.17
N HIS A 142 17.77 20.99 4.63
CA HIS A 142 18.04 20.59 3.25
C HIS A 142 16.77 20.51 2.39
N ARG A 143 15.64 21.01 2.88
CA ARG A 143 14.33 20.90 2.21
C ARG A 143 14.29 21.45 0.77
N ASP A 144 15.23 22.30 0.40
CA ASP A 144 15.36 22.94 -0.92
C ASP A 144 16.70 22.59 -1.60
N ALA A 145 17.36 21.49 -1.18
CA ALA A 145 18.65 21.05 -1.75
C ALA A 145 18.54 20.53 -3.20
N PHE A 146 17.33 20.16 -3.62
CA PHE A 146 17.04 19.60 -4.94
C PHE A 146 15.89 20.38 -5.60
N ASP A 147 15.91 20.47 -6.93
CA ASP A 147 14.85 21.07 -7.72
C ASP A 147 13.53 20.31 -7.51
N PHE A 148 12.48 21.02 -7.10
CA PHE A 148 11.21 20.42 -6.67
C PHE A 148 10.46 19.73 -7.83
N GLU A 149 10.78 20.09 -9.07
CA GLU A 149 10.34 19.44 -10.30
C GLU A 149 10.68 17.93 -10.31
N GLY A 150 11.69 17.50 -9.54
CA GLY A 150 12.00 16.08 -9.33
C GLY A 150 10.83 15.27 -8.76
N LEU A 151 9.84 15.94 -8.15
CA LEU A 151 8.60 15.31 -7.68
C LEU A 151 7.81 14.62 -8.80
N VAL A 152 7.95 15.07 -10.06
CA VAL A 152 7.14 14.61 -11.19
C VAL A 152 7.98 14.11 -12.38
N SER A 153 9.31 14.09 -12.26
CA SER A 153 10.22 13.74 -13.35
C SER A 153 11.60 13.31 -12.84
N GLU A 154 12.16 12.27 -13.46
CA GLU A 154 13.52 11.79 -13.20
C GLU A 154 14.56 12.54 -14.04
N ALA A 155 14.15 13.58 -14.77
CA ALA A 155 15.05 14.38 -15.58
C ALA A 155 16.05 15.13 -14.69
N SER A 156 17.10 15.68 -15.32
CA SER A 156 18.06 16.56 -14.67
C SER A 156 18.31 17.81 -15.51
N GLY A 157 18.84 18.86 -14.88
CA GLY A 157 19.18 20.12 -15.57
C GLY A 157 17.97 20.78 -16.27
N PRO A 158 18.16 21.40 -17.44
CA PRO A 158 17.07 22.09 -18.16
C PRO A 158 15.86 21.21 -18.47
N SER A 159 16.06 19.91 -18.75
CA SER A 159 14.94 18.99 -18.98
C SER A 159 14.09 18.76 -17.72
N LEU A 160 14.66 18.97 -16.54
CA LEU A 160 13.90 18.98 -15.29
C LEU A 160 13.22 20.33 -15.06
N THR A 161 13.97 21.43 -15.12
CA THR A 161 13.49 22.74 -14.66
C THR A 161 12.62 23.47 -15.69
N GLU A 162 12.82 23.21 -16.98
CA GLU A 162 12.12 23.90 -18.09
C GLU A 162 11.07 23.00 -18.74
N ASP A 163 11.36 21.72 -18.97
CA ASP A 163 10.45 20.83 -19.72
C ASP A 163 9.45 20.09 -18.84
N ALA A 164 9.86 19.57 -17.67
CA ALA A 164 9.03 18.69 -16.85
C ALA A 164 7.73 19.35 -16.35
N ILE A 165 7.75 20.68 -16.18
CA ILE A 165 6.59 21.44 -15.76
C ILE A 165 5.48 21.49 -16.82
N HIS A 166 5.80 21.17 -18.08
CA HIS A 166 4.89 21.16 -19.21
C HIS A 166 4.30 19.77 -19.51
N THR A 167 4.12 18.96 -18.46
CA THR A 167 3.60 17.59 -18.56
C THR A 167 2.22 17.45 -17.91
N LEU A 168 1.42 16.47 -18.36
CA LEU A 168 0.15 16.13 -17.69
C LEU A 168 0.36 15.66 -16.24
N ALA A 169 1.53 15.06 -15.96
CA ALA A 169 1.96 14.71 -14.61
C ALA A 169 2.06 15.96 -13.73
N CYS A 170 2.83 16.96 -14.15
CA CYS A 170 2.96 18.23 -13.43
C CYS A 170 1.61 18.96 -13.28
N TYR A 171 0.80 19.04 -14.34
CA TYR A 171 -0.50 19.71 -14.27
C TYR A 171 -1.43 19.06 -13.26
N ARG A 172 -1.47 17.72 -13.20
CA ARG A 172 -2.28 17.00 -12.21
C ARG A 172 -1.73 17.20 -10.79
N ALA A 173 -0.42 17.07 -10.61
CA ALA A 173 0.25 17.29 -9.32
C ALA A 173 -0.04 18.71 -8.80
N THR A 174 0.07 19.72 -9.65
CA THR A 174 -0.23 21.12 -9.34
C THR A 174 -1.64 21.29 -8.78
N GLN A 175 -2.65 20.69 -9.42
CA GLN A 175 -4.04 20.78 -8.95
C GLN A 175 -4.28 20.03 -7.64
N GLN A 176 -3.61 18.89 -7.44
CA GLN A 176 -3.75 18.09 -6.21
C GLN A 176 -3.04 18.74 -5.02
N LEU A 177 -1.84 19.27 -5.23
CA LEU A 177 -1.09 20.02 -4.21
C LEU A 177 -1.75 21.37 -3.92
N GLY A 178 -2.33 22.03 -4.93
CA GLY A 178 -3.12 23.24 -4.73
C GLY A 178 -4.28 23.04 -3.76
N LYS A 179 -4.95 21.87 -3.82
CA LYS A 179 -5.98 21.49 -2.84
C LYS A 179 -5.38 21.20 -1.45
N LEU A 180 -4.27 20.49 -1.38
CA LEU A 180 -3.57 20.20 -0.12
C LEU A 180 -3.17 21.49 0.60
N TYR A 181 -2.64 22.45 -0.14
CA TYR A 181 -2.17 23.75 0.37
C TYR A 181 -3.28 24.80 0.45
N ARG A 182 -4.52 24.46 0.08
CA ARG A 182 -5.69 25.35 0.12
C ARG A 182 -5.46 26.65 -0.65
N LEU A 183 -4.80 26.56 -1.81
CA LEU A 183 -4.57 27.71 -2.68
C LEU A 183 -5.90 28.26 -3.21
N THR A 184 -6.00 29.58 -3.29
CA THR A 184 -7.18 30.29 -3.82
C THR A 184 -6.98 30.61 -5.29
N GLY A 185 -7.95 30.30 -6.14
CA GLY A 185 -7.90 30.55 -7.58
C GLY A 185 -7.26 29.40 -8.37
N GLU A 186 -6.78 29.69 -9.57
CA GLU A 186 -6.11 28.71 -10.42
C GLU A 186 -4.73 28.36 -9.84
N SER A 187 -4.49 27.08 -9.55
CA SER A 187 -3.21 26.62 -9.01
C SER A 187 -2.16 26.56 -10.12
N THR A 188 -1.05 27.28 -9.93
CA THR A 188 0.15 27.21 -10.78
C THR A 188 1.27 26.48 -10.05
N TRP A 189 2.22 25.92 -10.80
CA TRP A 189 3.37 25.23 -10.22
C TRP A 189 4.21 26.14 -9.32
N GLU A 190 4.39 27.41 -9.73
CA GLU A 190 5.06 28.42 -8.90
C GLU A 190 4.31 28.73 -7.60
N ALA A 191 2.97 28.81 -7.64
CA ALA A 191 2.18 29.01 -6.42
C ALA A 191 2.32 27.82 -5.45
N VAL A 192 2.42 26.60 -5.97
CA VAL A 192 2.70 25.39 -5.18
C VAL A 192 4.09 25.48 -4.54
N LYS A 193 5.14 25.83 -5.29
CA LYS A 193 6.50 26.02 -4.76
C LYS A 193 6.56 27.10 -3.68
N GLN A 194 5.88 28.23 -3.88
CA GLN A 194 5.81 29.31 -2.90
C GLN A 194 5.09 28.89 -1.62
N ALA A 195 3.94 28.22 -1.74
CA ALA A 195 3.19 27.74 -0.58
C ALA A 195 3.97 26.69 0.21
N ARG A 196 4.63 25.75 -0.49
CA ARG A 196 5.56 24.80 0.12
C ARG A 196 6.63 25.52 0.91
N LYS A 197 7.33 26.48 0.29
CA LYS A 197 8.43 27.24 0.91
C LYS A 197 7.98 28.01 2.16
N ALA A 198 6.77 28.55 2.16
CA ALA A 198 6.20 29.27 3.29
C ALA A 198 5.71 28.36 4.44
N ALA A 199 5.45 27.08 4.17
CA ALA A 199 4.97 26.14 5.17
C ALA A 199 6.06 25.75 6.17
N ASP A 200 5.68 25.62 7.45
CA ASP A 200 6.50 24.93 8.45
C ASP A 200 6.76 23.49 8.00
N TYR A 201 8.02 23.04 8.11
CA TYR A 201 8.43 21.77 7.52
C TYR A 201 7.77 20.56 8.20
N ASP A 202 7.60 20.61 9.51
CA ASP A 202 7.00 19.52 10.28
C ASP A 202 5.48 19.46 10.01
N ALA A 203 4.83 20.62 9.93
CA ALA A 203 3.43 20.72 9.51
C ALA A 203 3.22 20.22 8.06
N LEU A 204 4.14 20.55 7.14
CA LEU A 204 4.12 20.07 5.76
C LEU A 204 4.23 18.54 5.71
N CYS A 205 5.19 17.96 6.43
CA CYS A 205 5.35 16.51 6.50
C CYS A 205 4.08 15.83 7.04
N ARG A 206 3.51 16.32 8.14
CA ARG A 206 2.25 15.77 8.68
C ARG A 206 1.10 15.85 7.68
N ALA A 207 0.89 17.01 7.06
CA ALA A 207 -0.19 17.22 6.10
C ALA A 207 -0.12 16.27 4.90
N CYS A 208 1.10 15.93 4.45
CA CYS A 208 1.32 14.99 3.36
C CYS A 208 1.22 13.52 3.81
N MET A 209 1.80 13.18 4.97
CA MET A 209 1.95 11.80 5.41
C MET A 209 0.69 11.23 6.08
N GLU A 210 -0.04 12.02 6.87
CA GLU A 210 -1.25 11.55 7.59
C GLU A 210 -2.31 10.94 6.64
N PRO A 211 -2.64 11.54 5.48
CA PRO A 211 -3.64 10.99 4.57
C PRO A 211 -3.21 9.68 3.88
N THR A 212 -1.92 9.34 3.87
CA THR A 212 -1.41 8.16 3.14
C THR A 212 -1.91 6.84 3.73
N ARG A 213 -2.11 6.81 5.06
CA ARG A 213 -2.45 5.60 5.83
C ARG A 213 -1.46 4.46 5.60
N ILE A 214 -0.19 4.80 5.34
CA ILE A 214 0.88 3.82 5.27
C ILE A 214 1.14 3.31 6.69
N GLN A 215 1.01 2.01 6.88
CA GLN A 215 1.23 1.37 8.17
C GLN A 215 2.71 1.06 8.39
N CYS A 216 3.47 0.72 7.36
CA CYS A 216 4.90 0.43 7.43
C CYS A 216 5.55 0.83 6.10
N ILE A 217 6.75 1.41 6.17
CA ILE A 217 7.56 1.78 4.99
C ILE A 217 8.82 0.91 4.98
N LEU A 218 9.15 0.35 3.81
CA LEU A 218 10.40 -0.36 3.57
C LEU A 218 11.37 0.61 2.88
N ILE A 219 12.29 1.17 3.66
CA ILE A 219 13.15 2.28 3.25
C ILE A 219 14.48 1.74 2.73
N ASP A 220 14.79 2.07 1.48
CA ASP A 220 16.14 2.02 0.94
C ASP A 220 16.85 3.33 1.29
N ASP A 221 17.78 3.27 2.24
CA ASP A 221 18.55 4.42 2.72
C ASP A 221 19.85 4.66 1.94
N GLY A 222 20.07 3.92 0.84
CA GLY A 222 21.23 4.03 -0.03
C GLY A 222 21.04 4.92 -1.25
N LEU A 223 19.96 5.71 -1.33
CA LEU A 223 19.81 6.66 -2.44
C LEU A 223 20.94 7.72 -2.37
N GLY A 224 21.43 8.14 -3.54
CA GLY A 224 22.54 9.09 -3.64
C GLY A 224 22.23 10.38 -2.87
N GLY A 225 23.10 10.75 -1.92
CA GLY A 225 22.93 11.93 -1.08
C GLY A 225 22.11 11.70 0.21
N SER A 226 21.50 10.53 0.43
CA SER A 226 20.66 10.30 1.62
C SER A 226 21.42 10.47 2.93
N SER A 227 22.67 9.99 3.02
CA SER A 227 23.50 10.13 4.23
C SER A 227 23.81 11.60 4.59
N GLU A 228 23.80 12.49 3.61
CA GLU A 228 24.09 13.91 3.80
C GLU A 228 22.79 14.68 4.07
N TYR A 229 21.84 14.57 3.14
CA TYR A 229 20.70 15.49 3.06
C TYR A 229 19.43 14.99 3.75
N ALA A 230 19.30 13.69 4.01
CA ALA A 230 18.05 13.11 4.47
C ALA A 230 18.08 12.59 5.91
N GLU A 231 16.89 12.41 6.45
CA GLU A 231 16.65 11.85 7.76
C GLU A 231 17.00 10.36 7.81
N ASP A 232 17.23 9.84 9.01
CA ASP A 232 17.39 8.39 9.22
C ASP A 232 16.08 7.65 8.88
N TYR A 233 16.17 6.38 8.45
CA TYR A 233 14.98 5.61 8.11
C TYR A 233 13.97 5.55 9.28
N LYS A 234 14.44 5.43 10.54
CA LYS A 234 13.56 5.37 11.72
C LYS A 234 12.84 6.68 12.01
N TRP A 235 13.32 7.81 11.49
CA TRP A 235 12.64 9.09 11.65
C TRP A 235 11.19 9.04 11.13
N HIS A 236 10.93 8.18 10.14
CA HIS A 236 9.63 8.00 9.50
C HIS A 236 8.62 7.22 10.36
N ASP A 237 9.06 6.57 11.44
CA ASP A 237 8.18 5.86 12.39
C ASP A 237 7.12 6.79 12.99
N ARG A 238 7.40 8.11 13.03
CA ARG A 238 6.47 9.13 13.52
C ARG A 238 5.21 9.31 12.67
N TYR A 239 5.21 8.83 11.43
CA TYR A 239 4.07 8.93 10.50
C TYR A 239 3.41 7.59 10.19
N THR A 240 3.94 6.49 10.74
CA THR A 240 3.48 5.13 10.47
C THR A 240 2.90 4.51 11.74
N SER A 241 2.07 3.49 11.58
CA SER A 241 1.47 2.78 12.73
C SER A 241 2.22 1.50 13.09
N SER A 242 3.26 1.13 12.34
CA SER A 242 4.19 0.03 12.61
C SER A 242 5.60 0.51 12.24
N PRO A 243 6.65 0.08 12.96
CA PRO A 243 8.01 0.51 12.67
C PRO A 243 8.40 0.29 11.22
N THR A 244 9.09 1.27 10.65
CA THR A 244 9.73 1.16 9.34
C THR A 244 10.84 0.12 9.35
N LYS A 245 11.15 -0.40 8.17
CA LYS A 245 12.16 -1.43 7.98
C LYS A 245 13.12 -1.02 6.88
N ARG A 246 14.30 -1.62 6.90
CA ARG A 246 15.41 -1.26 6.02
C ARG A 246 15.51 -2.21 4.83
N ILE A 247 15.80 -1.65 3.66
CA ILE A 247 16.23 -2.36 2.46
C ILE A 247 17.68 -1.95 2.18
N VAL A 248 18.57 -2.92 2.05
CA VAL A 248 20.01 -2.63 1.83
C VAL A 248 20.29 -2.54 0.33
N ARG A 249 20.72 -1.36 -0.14
CA ARG A 249 21.18 -1.16 -1.52
C ARG A 249 22.60 -1.71 -1.72
N VAL A 250 22.71 -2.77 -2.50
CA VAL A 250 23.92 -3.62 -2.49
C VAL A 250 25.11 -3.02 -3.22
N GLU A 251 24.88 -2.21 -4.25
CA GLU A 251 25.96 -1.50 -4.94
C GLU A 251 26.60 -0.44 -4.02
N ILE A 252 25.81 0.25 -3.19
CA ILE A 252 26.34 1.23 -2.23
C ILE A 252 27.06 0.54 -1.07
N LEU A 253 26.53 -0.59 -0.58
CA LEU A 253 27.22 -1.41 0.40
C LEU A 253 28.59 -1.86 -0.12
N ALA A 254 28.64 -2.36 -1.36
CA ALA A 254 29.88 -2.77 -2.00
C ALA A 254 30.86 -1.60 -2.20
N GLU A 255 30.36 -0.44 -2.61
CA GLU A 255 31.16 0.80 -2.73
C GLU A 255 31.78 1.20 -1.39
N GLY A 256 31.01 1.18 -0.30
CA GLY A 256 31.51 1.49 1.04
C GLY A 256 32.67 0.58 1.46
N ILE A 257 32.52 -0.74 1.22
CA ILE A 257 33.56 -1.73 1.56
C ILE A 257 34.82 -1.51 0.73
N LEU A 258 34.69 -1.35 -0.60
CA LEU A 258 35.82 -1.09 -1.48
C LEU A 258 36.53 0.20 -1.11
N LYS A 259 35.77 1.26 -0.79
CA LYS A 259 36.32 2.54 -0.34
C LYS A 259 37.20 2.35 0.91
N THR A 260 36.70 1.62 1.92
CA THR A 260 37.47 1.34 3.14
C THR A 260 38.76 0.56 2.84
N ILE A 261 38.68 -0.48 2.01
CA ILE A 261 39.83 -1.30 1.60
C ILE A 261 40.86 -0.44 0.86
N PHE A 262 40.42 0.36 -0.12
CA PHE A 262 41.32 1.20 -0.91
C PHE A 262 41.95 2.31 -0.10
N ASP A 263 41.19 3.00 0.76
CA ASP A 263 41.75 4.03 1.65
C ASP A 263 42.81 3.44 2.59
N SER A 264 42.57 2.24 3.14
CA SER A 264 43.54 1.53 3.98
C SER A 264 44.85 1.24 3.22
N GLN A 265 44.76 0.70 2.01
CA GLN A 265 45.94 0.40 1.18
C GLN A 265 46.68 1.66 0.72
N LEU A 266 45.96 2.71 0.34
CA LEU A 266 46.53 3.98 -0.08
C LEU A 266 47.24 4.69 1.09
N SER A 267 46.69 4.59 2.31
CA SER A 267 47.31 5.17 3.52
C SER A 267 48.65 4.50 3.90
N THR A 268 48.81 3.22 3.56
CA THR A 268 50.02 2.42 3.84
C THR A 268 51.02 2.41 2.69
N GLY A 269 50.70 3.03 1.54
CA GLY A 269 51.55 3.05 0.35
C GLY A 269 51.70 1.69 -0.34
N SER A 270 50.85 0.71 -0.02
CA SER A 270 50.89 -0.65 -0.54
C SER A 270 49.64 -0.95 -1.36
N ILE A 271 49.65 -0.50 -2.63
CA ILE A 271 48.58 -0.79 -3.59
C ILE A 271 48.72 -2.23 -4.07
N ASN A 272 47.81 -3.11 -3.66
CA ASN A 272 47.75 -4.49 -4.11
C ASN A 272 46.30 -4.88 -4.47
N PRO A 273 45.94 -4.79 -5.77
CA PRO A 273 44.59 -5.09 -6.23
C PRO A 273 44.13 -6.52 -5.95
N TYR A 274 45.05 -7.50 -6.00
CA TYR A 274 44.73 -8.90 -5.68
C TYR A 274 44.29 -9.03 -4.22
N TYR A 275 45.06 -8.49 -3.27
CA TYR A 275 44.66 -8.50 -1.86
C TYR A 275 43.38 -7.70 -1.62
N ALA A 276 43.21 -6.56 -2.30
CA ALA A 276 41.98 -5.78 -2.20
C ALA A 276 40.75 -6.58 -2.66
N TRP A 277 40.90 -7.36 -3.73
CA TRP A 277 39.85 -8.25 -4.23
C TRP A 277 39.52 -9.37 -3.24
N ILE A 278 40.53 -10.08 -2.72
CA ILE A 278 40.32 -11.13 -1.72
C ILE A 278 39.65 -10.60 -0.45
N GLU A 279 40.08 -9.43 0.03
CA GLU A 279 39.47 -8.77 1.19
C GLU A 279 38.03 -8.34 0.92
N PHE A 280 37.75 -7.84 -0.29
CA PHE A 280 36.41 -7.48 -0.71
C PHE A 280 35.49 -8.69 -0.77
N LEU A 281 35.94 -9.82 -1.34
CA LEU A 281 35.16 -11.07 -1.40
C LEU A 281 34.67 -11.48 -0.01
N ALA A 282 35.59 -11.56 0.95
CA ALA A 282 35.28 -11.94 2.32
C ALA A 282 34.38 -10.91 3.02
N SER A 283 34.72 -9.62 2.90
CA SER A 283 34.01 -8.53 3.58
C SER A 283 32.60 -8.34 3.04
N PHE A 284 32.41 -8.44 1.73
CA PHE A 284 31.09 -8.29 1.11
C PHE A 284 30.17 -9.47 1.43
N SER A 285 30.66 -10.71 1.36
CA SER A 285 29.87 -11.88 1.77
C SER A 285 29.44 -11.78 3.24
N ARG A 286 30.37 -11.41 4.12
CA ARG A 286 30.07 -11.20 5.55
C ARG A 286 29.06 -10.08 5.76
N ALA A 287 29.22 -8.94 5.08
CA ALA A 287 28.31 -7.81 5.21
C ALA A 287 26.88 -8.14 4.74
N LEU A 288 26.73 -8.94 3.68
CA LEU A 288 25.43 -9.44 3.23
C LEU A 288 24.78 -10.37 4.27
N GLU A 289 25.55 -11.30 4.85
CA GLU A 289 25.07 -12.22 5.88
C GLU A 289 24.69 -11.50 7.18
N GLU A 290 25.52 -10.55 7.62
CA GLU A 290 25.24 -9.69 8.78
C GLU A 290 23.99 -8.84 8.54
N SER A 291 23.86 -8.23 7.35
CA SER A 291 22.65 -7.49 6.97
C SER A 291 21.42 -8.39 6.95
N ALA A 292 21.53 -9.62 6.43
CA ALA A 292 20.39 -10.54 6.40
C ALA A 292 19.98 -11.04 7.79
N ALA A 293 20.92 -11.12 8.74
CA ALA A 293 20.68 -11.50 10.13
C ALA A 293 20.04 -10.37 10.96
N ASP A 294 20.18 -9.11 10.55
CA ASP A 294 19.55 -7.97 11.20
C ASP A 294 18.01 -8.06 11.09
N PRO A 295 17.26 -8.06 12.21
CA PRO A 295 15.79 -8.07 12.19
C PRO A 295 15.15 -6.79 11.62
N GLU A 296 15.91 -5.71 11.46
CA GLU A 296 15.45 -4.46 10.85
C GLU A 296 15.57 -4.48 9.32
N VAL A 297 16.48 -5.28 8.77
CA VAL A 297 16.67 -5.43 7.33
C VAL A 297 15.71 -6.50 6.81
N VAL A 298 14.82 -6.14 5.90
CA VAL A 298 13.79 -7.06 5.38
C VAL A 298 14.02 -7.48 3.94
N GLY A 299 15.02 -6.91 3.27
CA GLY A 299 15.35 -7.22 1.88
C GLY A 299 16.58 -6.46 1.40
N PHE A 300 16.94 -6.73 0.15
CA PHE A 300 18.02 -6.05 -0.56
C PHE A 300 17.46 -5.34 -1.80
N LYS A 301 18.15 -4.31 -2.28
CA LYS A 301 17.88 -3.62 -3.55
C LYS A 301 19.14 -3.65 -4.41
N SER A 302 18.98 -4.02 -5.67
CA SER A 302 19.99 -3.79 -6.71
C SER A 302 19.56 -2.67 -7.64
N ILE A 303 20.50 -1.77 -7.90
CA ILE A 303 20.42 -0.72 -8.90
C ILE A 303 21.28 -1.00 -10.13
N ALA A 304 21.58 -2.28 -10.42
CA ALA A 304 22.34 -2.68 -11.61
C ALA A 304 21.81 -2.07 -12.91
N CYS A 305 20.49 -1.80 -12.97
CA CYS A 305 19.81 -1.07 -14.04
C CYS A 305 20.41 0.32 -14.34
N TYR A 306 20.80 1.09 -13.31
CA TYR A 306 21.48 2.39 -13.43
C TYR A 306 22.99 2.28 -13.68
N ARG A 307 23.54 1.06 -13.63
CA ARG A 307 24.99 0.84 -13.72
C ARG A 307 25.34 0.15 -15.02
N THR A 308 25.08 -1.15 -15.11
CA THR A 308 25.58 -2.01 -16.18
C THR A 308 24.46 -2.77 -16.90
N GLY A 309 23.21 -2.53 -16.52
CA GLY A 309 22.02 -3.19 -17.07
C GLY A 309 21.55 -4.41 -16.27
N LEU A 310 20.30 -4.81 -16.53
CA LEU A 310 19.65 -5.97 -15.90
C LEU A 310 20.01 -7.31 -16.55
N ASN A 311 20.79 -7.30 -17.62
CA ASN A 311 21.34 -8.49 -18.29
C ASN A 311 22.51 -9.09 -17.50
N VAL A 312 22.31 -9.30 -16.20
CA VAL A 312 23.29 -9.90 -15.29
C VAL A 312 23.58 -11.32 -15.73
N VAL A 313 24.86 -11.64 -15.94
CA VAL A 313 25.29 -12.99 -16.26
C VAL A 313 25.32 -13.80 -14.96
N PRO A 314 24.58 -14.90 -14.84
CA PRO A 314 24.66 -15.73 -13.65
C PRO A 314 26.07 -16.33 -13.49
N ASP A 315 26.56 -16.47 -12.27
CA ASP A 315 27.82 -17.16 -11.98
C ASP A 315 27.68 -18.64 -12.40
N VAL A 316 28.12 -19.01 -13.61
CA VAL A 316 28.11 -20.41 -14.06
C VAL A 316 29.51 -21.04 -14.08
N ASN A 317 30.63 -20.30 -14.04
CA ASN A 317 31.99 -20.90 -14.03
C ASN A 317 33.06 -20.06 -13.29
N ASP A 318 34.03 -20.74 -12.67
CA ASP A 318 35.20 -20.14 -11.96
C ASP A 318 36.13 -19.30 -12.86
N GLU A 319 35.98 -19.35 -14.19
CA GLU A 319 36.80 -18.58 -15.15
C GLU A 319 36.61 -17.05 -15.04
N ASP A 320 35.51 -16.57 -14.47
CA ASP A 320 35.23 -15.14 -14.31
C ASP A 320 36.01 -14.48 -13.15
N GLY A 321 36.58 -15.25 -12.21
CA GLY A 321 37.33 -14.70 -11.07
C GLY A 321 38.49 -13.79 -11.49
N ASN A 322 39.22 -14.17 -12.54
CA ASN A 322 40.30 -13.37 -13.11
C ASN A 322 39.81 -12.06 -13.75
N ARG A 323 38.59 -12.04 -14.30
CA ARG A 323 38.01 -10.84 -14.93
C ARG A 323 37.53 -9.85 -13.88
N VAL A 324 36.95 -10.34 -12.78
CA VAL A 324 36.52 -9.47 -11.68
C VAL A 324 37.73 -8.86 -10.96
N GLU A 325 38.80 -9.64 -10.76
CA GLU A 325 40.07 -9.11 -10.22
C GLU A 325 40.64 -7.98 -11.09
N GLN A 326 40.63 -8.14 -12.42
CA GLN A 326 41.03 -7.09 -13.35
C GLN A 326 40.16 -5.84 -13.22
N CYS A 327 38.84 -5.99 -13.05
CA CYS A 327 37.94 -4.87 -12.79
C CYS A 327 38.31 -4.14 -11.48
N VAL A 328 38.57 -4.86 -10.38
CA VAL A 328 38.99 -4.24 -9.12
C VAL A 328 40.27 -3.43 -9.29
N THR A 329 41.22 -3.93 -10.08
CA THR A 329 42.45 -3.20 -10.41
C THR A 329 42.15 -1.86 -11.08
N VAL A 330 41.32 -1.86 -12.12
CA VAL A 330 40.94 -0.64 -12.85
C VAL A 330 40.18 0.33 -11.94
N VAL A 331 39.26 -0.18 -11.12
CA VAL A 331 38.49 0.63 -10.17
C VAL A 331 39.41 1.27 -9.14
N MET A 332 40.39 0.53 -8.60
CA MET A 332 41.35 1.02 -7.63
C MET A 332 42.23 2.14 -8.21
N LEU A 333 42.75 1.97 -9.43
CA LEU A 333 43.54 2.99 -10.11
C LEU A 333 42.72 4.26 -10.40
N ARG A 334 41.44 4.11 -10.81
CA ARG A 334 40.52 5.25 -10.96
C ARG A 334 40.30 5.96 -9.63
N TYR A 335 40.09 5.21 -8.55
CA TYR A 335 39.85 5.74 -7.22
C TYR A 335 41.07 6.49 -6.65
N GLU A 336 42.29 6.01 -6.89
CA GLU A 336 43.52 6.67 -6.44
C GLU A 336 43.59 8.14 -6.92
N VAL A 337 43.20 8.38 -8.18
CA VAL A 337 43.22 9.69 -8.83
C VAL A 337 41.99 10.52 -8.46
N THR A 338 40.80 9.95 -8.56
CA THR A 338 39.54 10.71 -8.49
C THR A 338 38.99 10.84 -7.07
N ARG A 339 39.35 9.91 -6.17
CA ARG A 339 38.75 9.74 -4.84
C ARG A 339 37.24 9.59 -4.86
N THR A 340 36.67 9.24 -6.01
CA THR A 340 35.26 8.93 -6.18
C THR A 340 35.12 7.48 -6.59
N LEU A 341 34.18 6.79 -5.96
CA LEU A 341 33.90 5.41 -6.26
C LEU A 341 32.47 5.30 -6.78
N ARG A 342 32.35 4.77 -7.99
CA ARG A 342 31.09 4.37 -8.60
C ARG A 342 31.30 3.03 -9.27
N LEU A 343 30.50 2.04 -8.89
CA LEU A 343 30.50 0.72 -9.49
C LEU A 343 29.71 0.72 -10.80
N ALA A 344 30.43 0.64 -11.91
CA ALA A 344 29.85 0.60 -13.26
C ALA A 344 30.62 -0.39 -14.16
N ASP A 345 31.25 -1.38 -13.54
CA ASP A 345 32.10 -2.36 -14.20
C ASP A 345 31.36 -3.70 -14.24
N LYS A 346 30.97 -4.16 -15.45
CA LYS A 346 29.99 -5.26 -15.64
C LYS A 346 30.29 -6.52 -14.84
N ALA A 347 31.53 -7.01 -14.87
CA ALA A 347 31.90 -8.25 -14.18
C ALA A 347 31.78 -8.10 -12.66
N LEU A 348 32.16 -6.94 -12.11
CA LEU A 348 32.06 -6.65 -10.68
C LEU A 348 30.61 -6.44 -10.23
N ASN A 349 29.81 -5.71 -11.02
CA ASN A 349 28.38 -5.55 -10.76
C ASN A 349 27.64 -6.89 -10.82
N ASP A 350 27.93 -7.73 -11.81
CA ASP A 350 27.34 -9.07 -11.91
C ASP A 350 27.70 -9.92 -10.70
N TYR A 351 28.97 -9.90 -10.28
CA TYR A 351 29.41 -10.62 -9.07
C TYR A 351 28.64 -10.17 -7.82
N ILE A 352 28.46 -8.86 -7.65
CA ILE A 352 27.72 -8.27 -6.52
C ILE A 352 26.27 -8.75 -6.51
N VAL A 353 25.60 -8.72 -7.67
CA VAL A 353 24.22 -9.21 -7.80
C VAL A 353 24.15 -10.71 -7.53
N ASN A 354 25.01 -11.52 -8.14
CA ASN A 354 25.03 -12.99 -7.94
C ASN A 354 25.27 -13.37 -6.47
N SER A 355 26.20 -12.70 -5.80
CA SER A 355 26.49 -12.89 -4.37
C SER A 355 25.27 -12.52 -3.51
N THR A 356 24.64 -11.38 -3.78
CA THR A 356 23.41 -10.94 -3.11
C THR A 356 22.29 -11.95 -3.30
N MET A 357 22.06 -12.40 -4.53
CA MET A 357 21.02 -13.38 -4.87
C MET A 357 21.23 -14.70 -4.11
N ARG A 358 22.48 -15.17 -3.99
CA ARG A 358 22.85 -16.37 -3.25
C ARG A 358 22.57 -16.24 -1.75
N VAL A 359 23.02 -15.16 -1.13
CA VAL A 359 22.86 -14.93 0.32
C VAL A 359 21.39 -14.68 0.66
N ALA A 360 20.71 -13.80 -0.09
CA ALA A 360 19.31 -13.47 0.12
C ALA A 360 18.40 -14.72 0.01
N GLY A 361 18.67 -15.60 -0.96
CA GLY A 361 17.96 -16.88 -1.10
C GLY A 361 18.14 -17.80 0.10
N LYS A 362 19.39 -17.95 0.60
CA LYS A 362 19.68 -18.74 1.81
C LYS A 362 18.98 -18.18 3.05
N CYS A 363 18.91 -16.86 3.18
CA CYS A 363 18.32 -16.19 4.34
C CYS A 363 16.81 -15.90 4.19
N GLY A 364 16.19 -16.27 3.06
CA GLY A 364 14.76 -16.03 2.81
C GLY A 364 14.36 -14.58 2.56
N LYS A 365 15.33 -13.69 2.30
CA LYS A 365 15.11 -12.25 2.04
C LYS A 365 14.82 -12.01 0.54
N PRO A 366 13.84 -11.17 0.19
CA PRO A 366 13.65 -10.73 -1.19
C PRO A 366 14.76 -9.79 -1.66
N VAL A 367 15.00 -9.79 -2.98
CA VAL A 367 15.85 -8.83 -3.68
C VAL A 367 14.99 -8.02 -4.65
N GLN A 368 14.98 -6.71 -4.45
CA GLN A 368 14.32 -5.75 -5.31
C GLN A 368 15.27 -5.34 -6.44
N PHE A 369 14.73 -5.18 -7.64
CA PHE A 369 15.48 -4.64 -8.77
C PHE A 369 14.75 -3.42 -9.29
N HIS A 370 15.52 -2.34 -9.49
CA HIS A 370 15.04 -1.22 -10.29
C HIS A 370 14.80 -1.69 -11.72
N THR A 371 13.65 -1.36 -12.33
CA THR A 371 13.35 -1.76 -13.71
C THR A 371 12.60 -0.67 -14.44
N GLY A 372 12.95 -0.44 -15.70
CA GLY A 372 12.24 0.54 -16.54
C GLY A 372 12.64 1.99 -16.29
N LEU A 373 11.64 2.79 -15.86
CA LEU A 373 11.64 4.25 -15.71
C LEU A 373 12.76 4.70 -14.77
N GLY A 374 13.39 5.82 -15.09
CA GLY A 374 14.53 6.37 -14.36
C GLY A 374 15.15 7.52 -15.12
N ASP A 375 16.26 8.05 -14.61
CA ASP A 375 16.96 9.20 -15.17
C ASP A 375 17.82 8.85 -16.42
N SER A 376 18.54 9.84 -16.93
CA SER A 376 19.42 9.70 -18.11
C SER A 376 20.66 8.83 -17.89
N ASP A 377 20.95 8.38 -16.66
CA ASP A 377 22.05 7.45 -16.35
C ASP A 377 21.68 6.01 -16.78
N ILE A 378 20.38 5.70 -16.91
CA ILE A 378 19.91 4.39 -17.38
C ILE A 378 20.10 4.25 -18.90
N THR A 379 20.56 3.07 -19.31
CA THR A 379 20.34 2.58 -20.69
C THR A 379 19.00 1.86 -20.79
N LEU A 380 17.96 2.51 -21.33
CA LEU A 380 16.58 2.01 -21.33
C LEU A 380 16.41 0.59 -21.89
N SER A 381 17.16 0.24 -22.94
CA SER A 381 17.11 -1.12 -23.52
C SER A 381 17.64 -2.21 -22.57
N LEU A 382 18.48 -1.84 -21.61
CA LEU A 382 19.02 -2.72 -20.59
C LEU A 382 18.25 -2.64 -19.26
N SER A 383 17.18 -1.82 -19.18
CA SER A 383 16.30 -1.73 -18.02
C SER A 383 15.03 -2.58 -18.12
N SER A 384 14.86 -3.31 -19.23
CA SER A 384 13.80 -4.31 -19.39
C SER A 384 14.00 -5.47 -18.40
N PRO A 385 12.95 -5.92 -17.68
CA PRO A 385 13.06 -7.08 -16.82
C PRO A 385 13.19 -8.40 -17.62
N SER A 386 12.86 -8.42 -18.90
CA SER A 386 12.93 -9.64 -19.73
C SER A 386 14.35 -10.21 -19.85
N VAL A 387 15.38 -9.36 -19.77
CA VAL A 387 16.78 -9.80 -19.81
C VAL A 387 17.23 -10.47 -18.51
N MET A 388 16.43 -10.39 -17.43
CA MET A 388 16.73 -11.03 -16.15
C MET A 388 16.41 -12.54 -16.12
N GLN A 389 15.79 -13.12 -17.16
CA GLN A 389 15.40 -14.53 -17.17
C GLN A 389 16.54 -15.51 -16.81
N PRO A 390 17.79 -15.35 -17.29
CA PRO A 390 18.90 -16.20 -16.87
C PRO A 390 19.13 -16.13 -15.35
N LEU A 391 19.14 -14.92 -14.78
CA LEU A 391 19.30 -14.70 -13.34
C LEU A 391 18.13 -15.29 -12.53
N ILE A 392 16.89 -15.07 -12.97
CA ILE A 392 15.68 -15.61 -12.34
C ILE A 392 15.77 -17.14 -12.26
N LYS A 393 16.19 -17.80 -13.35
CA LYS A 393 16.33 -19.27 -13.42
C LYS A 393 17.47 -19.80 -12.56
N ALA A 394 18.57 -19.06 -12.43
CA ALA A 394 19.72 -19.47 -11.64
C ALA A 394 19.44 -19.43 -10.12
N TYR A 395 18.50 -18.59 -9.67
CA TYR A 395 18.19 -18.38 -8.26
C TYR A 395 16.72 -18.66 -7.90
N PRO A 396 16.21 -19.89 -8.09
CA PRO A 396 14.79 -20.21 -7.90
C PRO A 396 14.30 -20.06 -6.46
N SER A 397 15.21 -20.12 -5.46
CA SER A 397 14.89 -19.93 -4.04
C SER A 397 14.81 -18.45 -3.62
N THR A 398 15.32 -17.53 -4.44
CA THR A 398 15.40 -16.11 -4.11
C THR A 398 14.19 -15.38 -4.68
N LYS A 399 13.43 -14.71 -3.82
CA LYS A 399 12.28 -13.89 -4.25
C LYS A 399 12.81 -12.62 -4.92
N ILE A 400 12.35 -12.34 -6.11
CA ILE A 400 12.71 -11.17 -6.92
C ILE A 400 11.51 -10.25 -6.99
N VAL A 401 11.70 -8.97 -6.66
CA VAL A 401 10.67 -7.95 -6.77
C VAL A 401 11.07 -6.97 -7.87
N LEU A 402 10.31 -6.94 -8.95
CA LEU A 402 10.48 -5.96 -10.02
C LEU A 402 9.77 -4.67 -9.57
N LEU A 403 10.53 -3.59 -9.42
CA LEU A 403 10.01 -2.31 -8.96
C LEU A 403 9.58 -1.41 -10.12
N HIS A 404 8.81 -0.38 -9.77
CA HIS A 404 8.50 0.75 -10.65
C HIS A 404 7.57 0.40 -11.83
N SER A 405 6.68 -0.57 -11.60
CA SER A 405 5.83 -1.16 -12.65
C SER A 405 6.58 -1.75 -13.85
N SER A 406 7.91 -1.81 -13.77
CA SER A 406 8.81 -1.96 -14.91
C SER A 406 8.49 -1.04 -16.09
N TYR A 407 7.87 0.13 -15.90
CA TYR A 407 7.42 0.97 -17.01
C TYR A 407 8.60 1.39 -17.92
N PRO A 408 8.54 1.26 -19.27
CA PRO A 408 7.40 0.93 -20.12
C PRO A 408 7.20 -0.57 -20.40
N PHE A 409 7.96 -1.44 -19.75
CA PHE A 409 7.99 -2.89 -19.90
C PHE A 409 7.01 -3.66 -18.98
N THR A 410 5.94 -3.02 -18.50
CA THR A 410 4.99 -3.61 -17.54
C THR A 410 4.44 -4.98 -18.00
N ARG A 411 4.18 -5.15 -19.30
CA ARG A 411 3.72 -6.43 -19.86
C ARG A 411 4.75 -7.55 -19.75
N GLU A 412 6.03 -7.23 -19.96
CA GLU A 412 7.11 -8.19 -19.78
C GLU A 412 7.20 -8.64 -18.33
N ALA A 413 7.09 -7.69 -17.40
CA ALA A 413 7.05 -7.99 -15.97
C ALA A 413 5.86 -8.88 -15.59
N GLY A 414 4.67 -8.58 -16.11
CA GLY A 414 3.47 -9.40 -15.93
C GLY A 414 3.64 -10.83 -16.47
N TYR A 415 4.31 -11.01 -17.61
CA TYR A 415 4.65 -12.33 -18.13
C TYR A 415 5.60 -13.08 -17.18
N LEU A 416 6.66 -12.43 -16.70
CA LEU A 416 7.63 -13.05 -15.79
C LEU A 416 6.97 -13.49 -14.47
N THR A 417 6.08 -12.69 -13.90
CA THR A 417 5.37 -13.05 -12.67
C THR A 417 4.40 -14.22 -12.87
N ALA A 418 3.84 -14.37 -14.07
CA ALA A 418 2.94 -15.48 -14.40
C ALA A 418 3.68 -16.81 -14.53
N VAL A 419 4.92 -16.81 -15.04
CA VAL A 419 5.67 -18.04 -15.36
C VAL A 419 6.74 -18.43 -14.33
N TYR A 420 7.26 -17.49 -13.53
CA TYR A 420 8.27 -17.78 -12.50
C TYR A 420 7.68 -17.66 -11.08
N PRO A 421 7.79 -18.70 -10.23
CA PRO A 421 7.18 -18.72 -8.90
C PRO A 421 7.77 -17.68 -7.95
N ASN A 422 9.04 -17.33 -8.14
CA ASN A 422 9.82 -16.44 -7.28
C ASN A 422 9.83 -14.97 -7.73
N VAL A 423 9.11 -14.59 -8.80
CA VAL A 423 9.06 -13.20 -9.29
C VAL A 423 7.75 -12.52 -8.87
N PHE A 424 7.88 -11.29 -8.37
CA PHE A 424 6.81 -10.42 -7.89
C PHE A 424 6.92 -9.05 -8.58
N LEU A 425 5.81 -8.31 -8.64
CA LEU A 425 5.74 -7.02 -9.33
C LEU A 425 5.15 -5.97 -8.41
N ASP A 426 5.91 -4.91 -8.19
CA ASP A 426 5.40 -3.64 -7.67
C ASP A 426 4.84 -2.78 -8.82
N PHE A 427 3.82 -1.96 -8.54
CA PHE A 427 3.28 -0.99 -9.50
C PHE A 427 3.51 0.49 -9.11
N GLY A 428 4.53 0.77 -8.29
CA GLY A 428 4.92 2.11 -7.84
C GLY A 428 5.68 2.95 -8.88
N GLU A 429 6.26 4.07 -8.41
CA GLU A 429 7.00 5.14 -9.14
C GLU A 429 6.24 5.87 -10.25
N ILE A 430 5.39 5.19 -11.02
CA ILE A 430 4.56 5.82 -12.07
C ILE A 430 3.61 6.91 -11.53
N PHE A 431 3.47 6.98 -10.21
CA PHE A 431 2.74 7.99 -9.46
C PHE A 431 3.76 8.94 -8.79
N PRO A 432 3.85 10.23 -9.13
CA PRO A 432 3.00 11.00 -10.05
C PRO A 432 3.53 11.17 -11.49
N PHE A 433 4.50 10.37 -11.93
CA PHE A 433 5.28 10.59 -13.17
C PHE A 433 4.48 10.42 -14.46
N LEU A 434 3.42 9.62 -14.46
CA LEU A 434 2.56 9.43 -15.63
C LEU A 434 1.28 10.27 -15.56
N SER A 435 0.69 10.55 -16.73
CA SER A 435 -0.67 11.08 -16.80
C SER A 435 -1.67 10.11 -16.15
N ALA A 436 -2.83 10.60 -15.72
CA ALA A 436 -3.86 9.75 -15.09
C ALA A 436 -4.26 8.54 -15.95
N GLU A 437 -4.36 8.73 -17.27
CA GLU A 437 -4.67 7.64 -18.20
C GLU A 437 -3.48 6.69 -18.38
N GLY A 438 -2.24 7.21 -18.40
CA GLY A 438 -1.03 6.39 -18.42
C GLY A 438 -0.95 5.47 -17.19
N GLN A 439 -1.23 6.01 -16.01
CA GLN A 439 -1.32 5.22 -14.77
C GLN A 439 -2.39 4.13 -14.84
N ALA A 440 -3.60 4.47 -15.31
CA ALA A 440 -4.68 3.50 -15.47
C ALA A 440 -4.29 2.40 -16.49
N GLY A 441 -3.63 2.78 -17.58
CA GLY A 441 -3.10 1.86 -18.58
C GLY A 441 -2.07 0.89 -18.00
N VAL A 442 -1.14 1.37 -17.17
CA VAL A 442 -0.15 0.52 -16.49
C VAL A 442 -0.82 -0.45 -15.52
N VAL A 443 -1.74 0.02 -14.67
CA VAL A 443 -2.47 -0.87 -13.74
C VAL A 443 -3.29 -1.92 -14.51
N LYS A 444 -3.91 -1.55 -15.63
CA LYS A 444 -4.57 -2.52 -16.54
C LYS A 444 -3.57 -3.56 -17.06
N GLN A 445 -2.38 -3.15 -17.52
CA GLN A 445 -1.33 -4.06 -17.98
C GLN A 445 -0.81 -4.99 -16.87
N VAL A 446 -0.67 -4.50 -15.64
CA VAL A 446 -0.33 -5.36 -14.49
C VAL A 446 -1.39 -6.46 -14.34
N LEU A 447 -2.68 -6.10 -14.41
CA LEU A 447 -3.79 -7.04 -14.27
C LEU A 447 -4.01 -7.96 -15.48
N GLU A 448 -3.38 -7.71 -16.64
CA GLU A 448 -3.49 -8.56 -17.83
C GLU A 448 -2.96 -9.99 -17.57
N LEU A 449 -1.83 -10.11 -16.87
CA LEU A 449 -1.16 -11.40 -16.64
C LEU A 449 -0.67 -11.63 -15.20
N CYS A 450 -0.41 -10.57 -14.42
CA CYS A 450 0.21 -10.73 -13.11
C CYS A 450 -0.75 -11.42 -12.13
N PRO A 451 -0.36 -12.53 -11.49
CA PRO A 451 -1.17 -13.14 -10.45
C PRO A 451 -1.41 -12.14 -9.31
N THR A 452 -2.67 -11.94 -8.91
CA THR A 452 -3.02 -10.91 -7.91
C THR A 452 -2.44 -11.16 -6.50
N ASN A 453 -1.87 -12.35 -6.25
CA ASN A 453 -1.09 -12.68 -5.05
C ASN A 453 0.42 -12.36 -5.18
N LYS A 454 0.83 -11.70 -6.28
CA LYS A 454 2.21 -11.27 -6.56
C LYS A 454 2.34 -9.77 -6.85
N ILE A 455 1.23 -9.04 -6.87
CA ILE A 455 1.18 -7.60 -7.06
C ILE A 455 1.43 -6.91 -5.71
N MET A 456 2.35 -5.97 -5.65
CA MET A 456 2.62 -5.14 -4.47
C MET A 456 2.62 -3.66 -4.88
N TRP A 457 2.71 -2.76 -3.92
CA TRP A 457 2.66 -1.32 -4.17
C TRP A 457 3.71 -0.58 -3.35
N SER A 458 4.37 0.38 -4.01
CA SER A 458 5.22 1.35 -3.36
C SER A 458 4.94 2.78 -3.84
N THR A 459 5.32 3.75 -3.02
CA THR A 459 5.33 5.15 -3.45
C THR A 459 6.56 5.46 -4.28
N ASP A 460 7.68 4.78 -4.00
CA ASP A 460 9.02 5.23 -4.38
C ASP A 460 9.32 6.67 -3.91
N GLY A 461 8.63 7.07 -2.83
CA GLY A 461 8.67 8.41 -2.30
C GLY A 461 10.06 8.72 -1.78
N HIS A 462 10.64 9.80 -2.28
CA HIS A 462 11.96 10.26 -1.89
C HIS A 462 11.93 11.78 -1.68
N TRP A 463 12.86 12.26 -0.83
CA TRP A 463 13.17 13.67 -0.55
C TRP A 463 12.04 14.55 0.03
N TRP A 464 10.90 14.60 -0.63
CA TRP A 464 9.77 15.47 -0.35
C TRP A 464 8.58 14.68 0.20
N PRO A 465 7.91 15.11 1.29
CA PRO A 465 6.73 14.40 1.79
C PRO A 465 5.58 14.39 0.77
N GLU A 466 5.57 15.33 -0.17
CA GLU A 466 4.65 15.37 -1.31
C GLU A 466 4.74 14.14 -2.22
N SER A 467 5.92 13.48 -2.33
CA SER A 467 6.10 12.30 -3.17
C SER A 467 5.30 11.12 -2.61
N TYR A 468 5.35 10.90 -1.30
CA TYR A 468 4.51 9.93 -0.59
C TYR A 468 3.02 10.24 -0.72
N TYR A 469 2.64 11.53 -0.57
CA TYR A 469 1.25 11.96 -0.66
C TYR A 469 0.66 11.71 -2.05
N LEU A 470 1.32 12.20 -3.10
CA LEU A 470 0.84 12.05 -4.47
C LEU A 470 0.92 10.59 -4.92
N GLY A 471 2.00 9.89 -4.60
CA GLY A 471 2.18 8.47 -4.88
C GLY A 471 1.00 7.64 -4.32
N THR A 472 0.65 7.87 -3.06
CA THR A 472 -0.47 7.17 -2.41
C THR A 472 -1.83 7.57 -2.95
N LEU A 473 -2.08 8.88 -3.07
CA LEU A 473 -3.36 9.41 -3.54
C LEU A 473 -3.70 8.89 -4.93
N GLN A 474 -2.75 9.01 -5.86
CA GLN A 474 -2.96 8.64 -7.25
C GLN A 474 -3.02 7.13 -7.44
N ALA A 475 -2.21 6.35 -6.72
CA ALA A 475 -2.26 4.89 -6.77
C ALA A 475 -3.63 4.34 -6.31
N ARG A 476 -4.12 4.80 -5.15
CA ARG A 476 -5.41 4.37 -4.60
C ARG A 476 -6.58 4.75 -5.51
N GLU A 477 -6.57 5.98 -6.03
CA GLU A 477 -7.58 6.46 -6.98
C GLU A 477 -7.59 5.61 -8.26
N THR A 478 -6.42 5.34 -8.81
CA THR A 478 -6.27 4.58 -10.08
C THR A 478 -6.68 3.13 -9.89
N LEU A 479 -6.18 2.48 -8.85
CA LEU A 479 -6.52 1.09 -8.53
C LEU A 479 -8.04 0.93 -8.33
N TRP A 480 -8.67 1.84 -7.59
CA TRP A 480 -10.13 1.85 -7.44
C TRP A 480 -10.84 1.93 -8.79
N LYS A 481 -10.51 2.92 -9.63
CA LYS A 481 -11.18 3.14 -10.92
C LYS A 481 -11.07 1.92 -11.83
N VAL A 482 -9.87 1.37 -11.98
CA VAL A 482 -9.62 0.20 -12.84
C VAL A 482 -10.39 -1.03 -12.35
N LEU A 483 -10.38 -1.29 -11.04
CA LEU A 483 -11.11 -2.43 -10.47
C LEU A 483 -12.63 -2.23 -10.57
N ALA A 484 -13.13 -1.01 -10.35
CA ALA A 484 -14.56 -0.70 -10.50
C ALA A 484 -15.04 -0.87 -11.94
N GLU A 485 -14.23 -0.47 -12.93
CA GLU A 485 -14.50 -0.71 -14.36
C GLU A 485 -14.55 -2.21 -14.68
N THR A 486 -13.60 -2.99 -14.14
CA THR A 486 -13.52 -4.45 -14.31
C THR A 486 -14.75 -5.15 -13.71
N VAL A 487 -15.20 -4.70 -12.53
CA VAL A 487 -16.45 -5.16 -11.91
C VAL A 487 -17.66 -4.81 -12.78
N HIS A 488 -17.73 -3.58 -13.27
CA HIS A 488 -18.83 -3.12 -14.12
C HIS A 488 -18.96 -3.97 -15.40
N ARG A 489 -17.83 -4.40 -15.98
CA ARG A 489 -17.77 -5.34 -17.11
C ARG A 489 -18.06 -6.80 -16.76
N GLN A 490 -18.32 -7.11 -15.49
CA GLN A 490 -18.59 -8.47 -14.98
C GLN A 490 -17.42 -9.47 -15.16
N GLU A 491 -16.20 -8.97 -15.33
CA GLU A 491 -14.97 -9.79 -15.39
C GLU A 491 -14.53 -10.24 -13.98
N MET A 492 -15.00 -9.54 -12.94
CA MET A 492 -14.64 -9.78 -11.55
C MET A 492 -15.79 -9.34 -10.63
N THR A 493 -15.99 -10.06 -9.51
CA THR A 493 -16.95 -9.66 -8.47
C THR A 493 -16.36 -8.56 -7.56
N GLU A 494 -17.20 -7.76 -6.89
CA GLU A 494 -16.70 -6.75 -5.94
C GLU A 494 -15.88 -7.37 -4.80
N ALA A 495 -16.26 -8.56 -4.34
CA ALA A 495 -15.53 -9.26 -3.29
C ALA A 495 -14.10 -9.63 -3.74
N GLN A 496 -13.94 -10.07 -5.00
CA GLN A 496 -12.63 -10.31 -5.59
C GLN A 496 -11.84 -9.01 -5.74
N ALA A 497 -12.47 -7.92 -6.22
CA ALA A 497 -11.84 -6.62 -6.35
C ALA A 497 -11.32 -6.09 -5.01
N ILE A 498 -12.13 -6.18 -3.95
CA ILE A 498 -11.72 -5.87 -2.56
C ILE A 498 -10.52 -6.73 -2.15
N GLY A 499 -10.53 -8.02 -2.50
CA GLY A 499 -9.40 -8.92 -2.26
C GLY A 499 -8.12 -8.50 -2.99
N VAL A 500 -8.23 -8.01 -4.23
CA VAL A 500 -7.08 -7.49 -5.00
C VAL A 500 -6.50 -6.26 -4.31
N VAL A 501 -7.34 -5.31 -3.88
CA VAL A 501 -6.88 -4.12 -3.14
C VAL A 501 -6.09 -4.49 -1.89
N LYS A 502 -6.65 -5.38 -1.05
CA LYS A 502 -5.97 -5.77 0.20
C LYS A 502 -4.63 -6.44 -0.04
N ARG A 503 -4.58 -7.34 -1.04
CA ARG A 503 -3.35 -8.02 -1.44
C ARG A 503 -2.29 -7.06 -1.97
N ALA A 504 -2.68 -6.18 -2.90
CA ALA A 504 -1.79 -5.23 -3.54
C ALA A 504 -1.23 -4.20 -2.55
N MET A 505 -2.08 -3.64 -1.69
CA MET A 505 -1.68 -2.59 -0.76
C MET A 505 -0.98 -3.14 0.50
N PHE A 506 -1.25 -4.37 0.93
CA PHE A 506 -0.76 -4.85 2.24
C PHE A 506 -0.34 -6.33 2.22
N ASP A 507 -1.26 -7.26 1.94
CA ASP A 507 -1.08 -8.66 2.32
C ASP A 507 0.10 -9.33 1.58
N ASN A 508 0.33 -8.97 0.31
CA ASN A 508 1.43 -9.54 -0.46
C ASN A 508 2.79 -9.07 0.06
N ALA A 509 2.96 -7.76 0.31
CA ALA A 509 4.20 -7.24 0.88
C ALA A 509 4.45 -7.81 2.29
N ASN A 510 3.42 -7.84 3.15
CA ASN A 510 3.52 -8.43 4.49
C ASN A 510 4.06 -9.87 4.45
N ARG A 511 3.56 -10.69 3.51
CA ARG A 511 3.99 -12.08 3.31
C ARG A 511 5.38 -12.21 2.67
N VAL A 512 5.66 -11.43 1.63
CA VAL A 512 6.91 -11.55 0.84
C VAL A 512 8.12 -11.16 1.69
N TYR A 513 8.00 -10.08 2.46
CA TYR A 513 9.04 -9.54 3.34
C TYR A 513 9.01 -10.12 4.76
N GLY A 514 8.02 -10.95 5.10
CA GLY A 514 7.95 -11.64 6.39
C GLY A 514 7.73 -10.70 7.59
N LEU A 515 6.92 -9.64 7.41
CA LEU A 515 6.76 -8.58 8.41
C LEU A 515 5.87 -8.98 9.59
N ASN A 516 4.99 -9.99 9.41
CA ASN A 516 4.05 -10.49 10.42
C ASN A 516 3.18 -9.38 11.04
N LEU A 517 2.75 -8.41 10.23
CA LEU A 517 1.90 -7.32 10.66
C LEU A 517 0.42 -7.68 10.46
N GLU A 518 -0.43 -7.27 11.41
CA GLU A 518 -1.87 -7.25 11.24
C GLU A 518 -2.32 -5.87 10.72
N PRO A 519 -3.22 -5.80 9.73
CA PRO A 519 -3.67 -4.54 9.17
C PRO A 519 -4.46 -3.73 10.22
N ARG A 520 -3.93 -2.56 10.61
CA ARG A 520 -4.58 -1.62 11.53
C ARG A 520 -5.58 -0.75 10.78
N TRP A 521 -6.79 -1.28 10.60
CA TRP A 521 -7.85 -0.60 9.86
C TRP A 521 -9.07 -0.36 10.75
N HIS A 522 -9.33 0.92 11.06
CA HIS A 522 -10.56 1.35 11.71
C HIS A 522 -11.55 1.81 10.63
N PRO A 523 -12.66 1.09 10.39
CA PRO A 523 -13.57 1.38 9.28
C PRO A 523 -14.48 2.61 9.48
N GLU A 524 -14.22 3.42 10.51
CA GLU A 524 -15.10 4.52 10.94
C GLU A 524 -14.86 5.82 10.15
#